data_AF-A0A1Y4DZ19-F1
#
_entry.id   AF-A0A1Y4DZ19-F1
#
_cell.length_a   1.000
_cell.length_b   1.000
_cell.length_c   1.000
_cell.angle_alpha   90.00
_cell.angle_beta   90.00
_cell.angle_gamma   90.00
#
_symmetry.space_group_name_H-M   'P 1'
#
loop_
_entity.id
_entity.type
_entity.pdbx_description
1 polymer ?
#
loop_
_entity_poly.entity_id
_entity_poly.type
_entity_poly.pdbx_seq_one_letter_code
_entity_poly.pdbx_strand_id
1 'polypeptide(L)'
;FHLLMQVRQYYPDAGAKFAALFEKDRKLWRDIIERAKSAGEIRTEVDTEETVAMFREVFYGLSFEQAFLSGLDTGELSRKLRFIYSLIKA
;
A
#
# COMPACT_ATOMS: atom_id res chain seq x y z
N PHE A 1 8.10 11.98 6.20
CA PHE A 1 8.80 11.48 5.00
C PHE A 1 10.23 12.01 4.82
N HIS A 2 10.58 13.15 5.43
CA HIS A 2 11.92 13.74 5.30
C HIS A 2 13.07 12.78 5.70
N LEU A 3 12.91 12.02 6.79
CA LEU A 3 13.91 11.05 7.26
C LEU A 3 14.20 9.95 6.23
N LEU A 4 13.18 9.34 5.61
CA LEU A 4 13.39 8.24 4.66
C LEU A 4 14.07 8.70 3.38
N MET A 5 13.78 9.93 2.94
CA MET A 5 14.49 10.54 1.80
C MET A 5 15.96 10.82 2.14
N GLN A 6 16.25 11.32 3.36
CA GLN A 6 17.62 11.48 3.84
C GLN A 6 18.34 10.13 3.96
N VAL A 7 17.68 9.09 4.47
CA VAL A 7 18.26 7.74 4.56
C VAL A 7 18.64 7.24 3.17
N ARG A 8 17.76 7.40 2.17
CA ARG A 8 18.06 7.05 0.78
C ARG A 8 19.27 7.81 0.23
N GLN A 9 19.40 9.08 0.57
CA GLN A 9 20.45 9.97 0.05
C GLN A 9 21.83 9.69 0.68
N TYR A 10 21.87 9.42 1.99
CA TYR A 10 23.12 9.42 2.75
C TYR A 10 23.63 8.02 3.12
N TYR A 11 22.81 6.98 3.04
CA TYR A 11 23.23 5.62 3.38
C TYR A 11 23.50 4.79 2.12
N PRO A 12 24.70 4.20 1.99
CA PRO A 12 24.98 3.21 0.95
C PRO A 12 23.92 2.10 0.94
N ASP A 13 23.56 1.63 -0.25
CA ASP A 13 22.60 0.55 -0.49
C ASP A 13 21.16 0.78 0.00
N ALA A 14 20.84 1.95 0.55
CA ALA A 14 19.49 2.25 1.03
C ALA A 14 18.45 2.08 -0.09
N GLY A 15 18.78 2.48 -1.33
CA GLY A 15 17.91 2.27 -2.50
C GLY A 15 17.57 0.80 -2.75
N ALA A 16 18.56 -0.09 -2.69
CA ALA A 16 18.36 -1.53 -2.86
C ALA A 16 17.52 -2.13 -1.72
N LYS A 17 17.74 -1.68 -0.48
CA LYS A 17 16.95 -2.09 0.68
C LYS A 17 15.48 -1.65 0.57
N PHE A 18 15.23 -0.42 0.13
CA PHE A 18 13.87 0.06 -0.14
C PHE A 18 13.20 -0.75 -1.25
N ALA A 19 13.91 -1.02 -2.35
CA ALA A 19 13.36 -1.84 -3.44
C ALA A 19 12.99 -3.25 -2.96
N ALA A 20 13.87 -3.90 -2.19
CA ALA A 20 13.59 -5.22 -1.61
C ALA A 20 12.41 -5.20 -0.63
N LEU A 21 12.29 -4.15 0.19
CA LEU A 21 11.16 -3.96 1.10
C LEU A 21 9.85 -3.81 0.34
N PHE A 22 9.82 -2.94 -0.68
CA PHE A 22 8.61 -2.72 -1.49
C PHE A 22 8.22 -3.95 -2.29
N GLU A 23 9.18 -4.73 -2.77
CA GLU A 23 8.89 -6.00 -3.44
C GLU A 23 8.28 -7.03 -2.50
N LYS A 24 8.84 -7.18 -1.30
CA LYS A 24 8.29 -8.07 -0.27
C LYS A 24 6.86 -7.68 0.11
N ASP A 25 6.61 -6.39 0.28
CA ASP A 25 5.30 -5.85 0.61
C ASP A 25 4.29 -6.07 -0.53
N ARG A 26 4.68 -5.81 -1.79
CA ARG A 26 3.83 -6.11 -2.97
C ARG A 26 3.46 -7.58 -3.05
N LYS A 27 4.44 -8.47 -2.86
CA LYS A 27 4.20 -9.91 -2.90
C LYS A 27 3.20 -10.35 -1.83
N LEU A 28 3.35 -9.84 -0.60
CA LEU A 28 2.40 -10.13 0.48
C LEU A 28 0.97 -9.70 0.11
N TRP A 29 0.82 -8.49 -0.42
CA TRP A 29 -0.48 -8.00 -0.85
C TRP A 29 -1.09 -8.82 -1.99
N ARG A 30 -0.28 -9.22 -2.98
CA ARG A 30 -0.72 -10.11 -4.06
C ARG A 30 -1.26 -11.42 -3.52
N ASP A 31 -0.51 -12.06 -2.62
CA ASP A 31 -0.91 -13.34 -2.02
C ASP A 31 -2.24 -13.21 -1.24
N ILE A 32 -2.46 -12.09 -0.56
CA ILE A 32 -3.72 -11.79 0.16
C ILE A 32 -4.88 -11.63 -0.82
N ILE A 33 -4.72 -10.83 -1.88
CA ILE A 33 -5.78 -10.57 -2.87
C ILE A 33 -6.15 -11.86 -3.62
N GLU A 34 -5.16 -12.64 -4.07
CA GLU A 34 -5.43 -13.91 -4.76
C GLU A 34 -6.14 -14.93 -3.85
N ARG A 35 -5.77 -14.98 -2.57
CA ARG A 35 -6.46 -15.84 -1.59
C ARG A 35 -7.91 -15.39 -1.38
N ALA A 36 -8.15 -14.10 -1.27
CA ALA A 36 -9.49 -13.55 -1.09
C ALA A 36 -10.38 -13.77 -2.33
N LYS A 37 -9.80 -13.67 -3.54
CA LYS A 37 -10.48 -14.04 -4.81
C LYS A 37 -10.83 -15.53 -4.83
N SER A 38 -9.88 -16.39 -4.46
CA SER A 38 -10.09 -17.85 -4.40
C SER A 38 -11.15 -18.27 -3.37
N ALA A 39 -11.32 -17.49 -2.29
CA ALA A 39 -12.34 -17.70 -1.27
C ALA A 39 -13.72 -17.11 -1.65
N GLY A 40 -13.83 -16.39 -2.78
CA GLY A 40 -15.04 -15.70 -3.19
C GLY A 40 -15.36 -14.43 -2.39
N GLU A 41 -14.40 -13.90 -1.61
CA GLU A 41 -14.58 -12.64 -0.88
C GLU A 41 -14.44 -11.41 -1.79
N ILE A 42 -13.49 -11.48 -2.72
CA ILE A 42 -13.22 -10.45 -3.73
C ILE A 42 -13.67 -10.99 -5.09
N ARG A 43 -14.27 -10.14 -5.91
CA ARG A 43 -14.72 -10.51 -7.25
C ARG A 43 -13.57 -10.99 -8.12
N THR A 44 -13.76 -12.07 -8.85
CA THR A 44 -12.68 -12.73 -9.60
C THR A 44 -12.15 -11.92 -10.77
N GLU A 45 -12.97 -11.03 -11.34
CA GLU A 45 -12.66 -10.20 -12.51
C GLU A 45 -11.81 -8.96 -12.20
N VAL A 46 -11.64 -8.59 -10.93
CA VAL A 46 -10.78 -7.44 -10.60
C VAL A 46 -9.32 -7.77 -10.85
N ASP A 47 -8.59 -6.82 -11.43
CA ASP A 47 -7.16 -6.95 -11.65
C ASP A 47 -6.41 -6.95 -10.31
N THR A 48 -5.59 -7.98 -10.10
CA THR A 48 -4.87 -8.16 -8.84
C THR A 48 -3.80 -7.10 -8.64
N GLU A 49 -3.01 -6.77 -9.66
CA GLU A 49 -1.91 -5.82 -9.52
C GLU A 49 -2.43 -4.40 -9.31
N GLU A 50 -3.48 -3.99 -10.03
CA GLU A 50 -4.15 -2.71 -9.83
C GLU A 50 -4.81 -2.63 -8.44
N THR A 51 -5.42 -3.71 -7.97
CA THR A 51 -5.99 -3.76 -6.62
C THR A 51 -4.90 -3.58 -5.55
N VAL A 52 -3.78 -4.29 -5.70
CA VAL A 52 -2.61 -4.16 -4.82
C VAL A 52 -2.06 -2.72 -4.87
N ALA A 53 -1.94 -2.14 -6.06
CA ALA A 53 -1.48 -0.76 -6.23
C ALA A 53 -2.40 0.22 -5.49
N MET A 54 -3.72 0.15 -5.67
CA MET A 54 -4.66 1.06 -5.02
C MET A 54 -4.55 1.08 -3.50
N PHE A 55 -4.51 -0.08 -2.85
CA PHE A 55 -4.37 -0.15 -1.38
C PHE A 55 -3.06 0.48 -0.90
N ARG A 56 -1.97 0.15 -1.59
CA ARG A 56 -0.62 0.60 -1.22
C ARG A 56 -0.43 2.10 -1.49
N GLU A 57 -0.88 2.58 -2.64
CA GLU A 57 -0.75 3.98 -3.05
C GLU A 57 -1.63 4.90 -2.20
N VAL A 58 -2.83 4.47 -1.81
CA VAL A 58 -3.64 5.23 -0.84
C VAL A 58 -2.92 5.34 0.50
N PHE A 59 -2.33 4.25 0.98
CA PHE A 59 -1.55 4.29 2.23
C PHE A 59 -0.33 5.20 2.12
N TYR A 60 0.52 5.00 1.11
CA TYR A 60 1.74 5.78 0.95
C TYR A 60 1.48 7.24 0.60
N GLY A 61 0.52 7.51 -0.29
CA GLY A 61 0.12 8.85 -0.70
C GLY A 61 -0.43 9.67 0.46
N LEU A 62 -1.37 9.10 1.22
CA LEU A 62 -1.92 9.77 2.39
C LEU A 62 -0.85 10.00 3.47
N SER A 63 -0.01 8.99 3.70
CA SER A 63 1.11 9.11 4.63
C SER A 63 2.08 10.20 4.20
N PHE A 64 2.36 10.31 2.90
CA PHE A 64 3.27 11.31 2.35
C PHE A 64 2.71 12.72 2.55
N GLU A 65 1.46 12.94 2.14
CA GLU A 65 0.79 14.24 2.25
C GLU A 65 0.72 14.72 3.70
N GLN A 66 0.26 13.87 4.62
CA GLN A 66 0.01 14.26 6.00
C GLN A 66 1.28 14.31 6.87
N ALA A 67 2.40 13.76 6.40
CA ALA A 67 3.68 13.92 7.08
C ALA A 67 4.24 15.35 7.01
N PHE A 68 3.69 16.22 6.16
CA PHE A 68 3.97 17.66 6.19
C PHE A 68 3.10 18.42 7.20
N LEU A 69 2.12 17.74 7.80
CA LEU A 69 1.15 18.28 8.75
C LEU A 69 1.34 17.62 10.13
N SER A 70 0.26 17.11 10.73
CA SER A 70 0.24 16.51 12.07
C SER A 70 0.51 15.01 12.11
N GLY A 71 0.96 14.42 10.99
CA GLY A 71 1.08 12.96 10.84
C GLY A 71 -0.21 12.30 10.36
N LEU A 72 -0.13 10.99 10.14
CA LEU A 72 -1.19 10.21 9.49
C LEU A 72 -2.46 10.09 10.35
N ASP A 73 -3.59 10.61 9.85
CA ASP A 73 -4.93 10.36 10.35
C ASP A 73 -5.35 8.92 10.01
N THR A 74 -5.28 8.05 11.00
CA THR A 74 -5.66 6.65 10.87
C THR A 74 -7.15 6.44 10.63
N GLY A 75 -8.00 7.38 11.07
CA GLY A 75 -9.43 7.36 10.83
C GLY A 75 -9.73 7.61 9.35
N GLU A 76 -9.07 8.60 8.74
CA GLU A 76 -9.16 8.85 7.31
C GLU A 76 -8.61 7.68 6.48
N LEU A 77 -7.42 7.17 6.83
CA LEU A 77 -6.85 6.00 6.17
C LEU A 77 -7.84 4.83 6.20
N SER A 78 -8.41 4.52 7.36
CA SER A 78 -9.35 3.42 7.50
C SER A 78 -10.59 3.61 6.62
N ARG A 79 -11.12 4.83 6.50
CA ARG A 79 -12.26 5.11 5.60
C ARG A 79 -11.89 4.86 4.13
N LYS A 80 -10.72 5.33 3.67
CA LYS A 80 -10.29 5.13 2.28
C LYS A 80 -10.04 3.66 1.96
N LEU A 81 -9.39 2.91 2.84
CA LEU A 81 -9.15 1.47 2.64
C LEU A 81 -10.46 0.68 2.60
N ARG A 82 -11.43 0.99 3.49
CA ARG A 82 -12.76 0.37 3.45
C ARG A 82 -13.53 0.72 2.18
N PHE A 83 -13.38 1.96 1.69
CA PHE A 83 -13.98 2.36 0.42
C PHE A 83 -13.43 1.53 -0.73
N ILE A 84 -12.10 1.43 -0.90
CA ILE A 84 -11.48 0.57 -1.93
C ILE A 84 -11.99 -0.87 -1.80
N TYR A 85 -11.98 -1.43 -0.59
CA TYR A 85 -12.47 -2.78 -0.34
C TYR A 85 -13.95 -2.96 -0.76
N SER A 86 -14.82 -1.99 -0.44
CA SER A 86 -16.23 -2.05 -0.84
C SER A 86 -16.43 -2.04 -2.35
N LEU A 87 -15.51 -1.43 -3.11
CA LEU A 87 -15.57 -1.41 -4.56
C LEU A 87 -15.23 -2.76 -5.19
N ILE A 88 -14.45 -3.62 -4.54
CA ILE A 88 -13.95 -4.90 -5.10
C ILE A 88 -14.60 -6.14 -4.50
N LYS A 89 -15.33 -5.98 -3.39
CA LYS A 89 -16.03 -7.07 -2.70
C LYS A 89 -17.07 -7.75 -3.62
N ALA A 90 -17.16 -9.08 -3.53
CA ALA A 90 -18.17 -9.89 -4.24
C ALA A 90 -19.58 -9.75 -3.69
#